data_AF-A0A6I7PAV2-F1
#
_entry.id   AF-A0A6I7PAV2-F1
#
_cell.length_a   1.000
_cell.length_b   1.000
_cell.length_c   1.000
_cell.angle_alpha   90.00
_cell.angle_beta   90.00
_cell.angle_gamma   90.00
#
_symmetry.space_group_name_H-M   'P 1'
#
loop_
_entity.id
_entity.type
_entity.pdbx_description
1 polymer ?
#
loop_
_entity_poly.entity_id
_entity_poly.type
_entity_poly.pdbx_seq_one_letter_code
_entity_poly.pdbx_strand_id
1 'polypeptide(L)'
;MAILTLGIVGAGTMGSGIAIASAAHGLRVRLVDAQPSSLAKAKADAESFYARQAEKGRMTGEAAAAAGARIEAADDVEDLADCDLVIEAVFEDFDLKARLFRSLADVLRPDCLVATNTSCLKVSDLQANITQPERFLGLHYFSPAQVNPIVEVVRGAATSAATFEAAMAFCRATGKDPLPCNDQYGFAINRFFCPYTNEAARCLDEGLGTTGEIDAVAKDALGAAAGPFFVMNIIKPRINLHAIRNLGPLGPFYAPAASMVATGDGDGKWTIETPGEVPEARAGAIADRLRLGAFLPTLQALDEGVAEPAVIDHGAQQALKLAKPPCALMDQLGRGEVERILQPALDRYGVPAPRSLARVGSLVA
;
A
#
# COMPACT_ATOMS: atom_id res chain seq x y z
N MET A 1 -10.43 -6.40 -22.65
CA MET A 1 -9.22 -7.00 -23.25
C MET A 1 -8.69 -8.06 -22.28
N ALA A 2 -8.23 -9.21 -22.78
CA ALA A 2 -7.59 -10.22 -21.92
C ALA A 2 -6.09 -9.91 -21.82
N ILE A 3 -5.57 -9.78 -20.60
CA ILE A 3 -4.13 -9.58 -20.34
C ILE A 3 -3.49 -10.96 -20.17
N LEU A 4 -2.58 -11.31 -21.07
CA LEU A 4 -1.90 -12.61 -21.09
C LEU A 4 -0.39 -12.48 -20.85
N THR A 5 0.19 -11.37 -21.31
CA THR A 5 1.61 -11.04 -21.12
C THR A 5 1.76 -9.78 -20.26
N LEU A 6 2.47 -9.92 -19.14
CA LEU A 6 2.74 -8.86 -18.18
C LEU A 6 4.22 -8.46 -18.22
N GLY A 7 4.50 -7.20 -18.48
CA GLY A 7 5.82 -6.61 -18.24
C GLY A 7 5.92 -6.04 -16.83
N ILE A 8 7.06 -6.22 -16.17
CA ILE A 8 7.35 -5.62 -14.87
C ILE A 8 8.70 -4.94 -14.92
N VAL A 9 8.73 -3.65 -14.60
CA VAL A 9 9.99 -2.89 -14.51
C VAL A 9 10.38 -2.74 -13.04
N GLY A 10 11.48 -3.38 -12.66
CA GLY A 10 11.99 -3.49 -11.29
C GLY A 10 11.80 -4.90 -10.73
N ALA A 11 12.90 -5.59 -10.45
CA ALA A 11 12.98 -6.92 -9.85
C ALA A 11 13.28 -6.87 -8.35
N GLY A 12 12.95 -5.76 -7.69
CA GLY A 12 12.97 -5.65 -6.23
C GLY A 12 11.91 -6.53 -5.56
N THR A 13 11.70 -6.32 -4.26
CA THR A 13 10.72 -7.10 -3.47
C THR A 13 9.31 -7.05 -4.05
N MET A 14 8.83 -5.88 -4.46
CA MET A 14 7.47 -5.72 -5.00
C MET A 14 7.33 -6.33 -6.39
N GLY A 15 8.18 -5.95 -7.34
CA GLY A 15 8.10 -6.49 -8.70
C GLY A 15 8.26 -8.01 -8.76
N SER A 16 9.19 -8.59 -7.97
CA SER A 16 9.32 -10.04 -7.84
C SER A 16 8.05 -10.68 -7.26
N GLY A 17 7.45 -10.08 -6.23
CA GLY A 17 6.20 -10.58 -5.64
C GLY A 17 5.02 -10.52 -6.61
N ILE A 18 4.93 -9.44 -7.42
CA ILE A 18 3.90 -9.29 -8.47
C ILE A 18 4.12 -10.32 -9.57
N ALA A 19 5.37 -10.56 -9.99
CA ALA A 19 5.73 -11.59 -10.95
C ALA A 19 5.28 -12.98 -10.47
N ILE A 20 5.62 -13.32 -9.21
CA ILE A 20 5.24 -14.60 -8.58
C ILE A 20 3.71 -14.76 -8.52
N ALA A 21 2.99 -13.71 -8.12
CA ALA A 21 1.53 -13.76 -8.07
C ALA A 21 0.91 -14.01 -9.44
N SER A 22 1.41 -13.30 -10.46
CA SER A 22 0.84 -13.32 -11.81
C SER A 22 1.15 -14.61 -12.56
N ALA A 23 2.40 -15.09 -12.51
CA ALA A 23 2.82 -16.32 -13.20
C ALA A 23 2.15 -17.60 -12.67
N ALA A 24 1.80 -17.61 -11.38
CA ALA A 24 0.99 -18.67 -10.76
C ALA A 24 -0.41 -18.78 -11.37
N HIS A 25 -0.94 -17.68 -11.92
CA HIS A 25 -2.25 -17.60 -12.56
C HIS A 25 -2.17 -17.71 -14.09
N GLY A 26 -1.04 -18.19 -14.63
CA GLY A 26 -0.92 -18.55 -16.05
C GLY A 26 -0.39 -17.46 -16.96
N LEU A 27 -0.09 -16.26 -16.44
CA LEU A 27 0.44 -15.17 -17.25
C LEU A 27 1.91 -15.39 -17.57
N ARG A 28 2.32 -15.01 -18.79
CA ARG A 28 3.74 -14.84 -19.13
C ARG A 28 4.22 -13.52 -18.56
N VAL A 29 5.34 -13.52 -17.84
CA VAL A 29 5.87 -12.35 -17.15
C VAL A 29 7.26 -12.03 -17.70
N ARG A 30 7.45 -10.81 -18.22
CA ARG A 30 8.76 -10.27 -18.58
C ARG A 30 9.24 -9.34 -17.49
N LEU A 31 10.33 -9.71 -16.82
CA LEU A 31 10.89 -8.96 -15.71
C LEU A 31 12.17 -8.24 -16.14
N VAL A 32 12.17 -6.92 -16.01
CA VAL A 32 13.31 -6.05 -16.38
C VAL A 32 13.87 -5.42 -15.10
N ASP A 33 15.19 -5.39 -14.97
CA ASP A 33 15.86 -4.63 -13.91
C ASP A 33 17.24 -4.18 -14.40
N ALA A 34 17.68 -3.01 -13.96
CA ALA A 34 19.00 -2.48 -14.30
C ALA A 34 20.16 -3.32 -13.73
N GLN A 35 19.89 -4.19 -12.75
CA GLN A 35 20.85 -5.07 -12.11
C GLN A 35 20.55 -6.54 -12.45
N PRO A 36 21.40 -7.23 -13.23
CA PRO A 36 21.22 -8.65 -13.55
C PRO A 36 21.14 -9.55 -12.31
N SER A 37 21.82 -9.17 -11.22
CA SER A 37 21.75 -9.87 -9.94
C SER A 37 20.36 -9.83 -9.30
N SER A 38 19.59 -8.75 -9.51
CA SER A 38 18.20 -8.65 -9.06
C SER A 38 17.30 -9.64 -9.80
N LEU A 39 17.48 -9.79 -11.12
CA LEU A 39 16.73 -10.76 -11.94
C LEU A 39 17.01 -12.20 -11.51
N ALA A 40 18.29 -12.55 -11.33
CA ALA A 40 18.68 -13.88 -10.86
C ALA A 40 18.08 -14.19 -9.48
N LYS A 41 18.10 -13.19 -8.57
CA LYS A 41 17.48 -13.32 -7.26
C LYS A 41 15.96 -13.49 -7.34
N ALA A 42 15.28 -12.67 -8.13
CA ALA A 42 13.83 -12.74 -8.31
C ALA A 42 13.39 -14.14 -8.80
N LYS A 43 14.14 -14.71 -9.75
CA LYS A 43 13.90 -16.07 -10.25
C LYS A 43 14.11 -17.14 -9.17
N ALA A 44 15.20 -17.05 -8.40
CA ALA A 44 15.46 -17.97 -7.30
C ALA A 44 14.40 -17.87 -6.19
N ASP A 45 13.98 -16.66 -5.84
CA ASP A 45 12.91 -16.40 -4.86
C ASP A 45 11.57 -17.00 -5.35
N ALA A 46 11.27 -16.90 -6.65
CA ALA A 46 10.09 -17.50 -7.26
C ALA A 46 10.12 -19.04 -7.22
N GLU A 47 11.24 -19.65 -7.62
CA GLU A 47 11.44 -21.11 -7.56
C GLU A 47 11.27 -21.64 -6.13
N SER A 48 11.90 -20.97 -5.15
CA SER A 48 11.77 -21.31 -3.73
C SER A 48 10.33 -21.16 -3.23
N PHE A 49 9.65 -20.08 -3.60
CA PHE A 49 8.27 -19.85 -3.21
C PHE A 49 7.33 -20.94 -3.72
N TYR A 50 7.43 -21.28 -5.01
CA TYR A 50 6.57 -22.31 -5.62
C TYR A 50 6.87 -23.71 -5.11
N ALA A 51 8.14 -24.07 -4.94
CA ALA A 51 8.53 -25.34 -4.32
C ALA A 51 7.89 -25.49 -2.93
N ARG A 52 7.94 -24.43 -2.11
CA ARG A 52 7.31 -24.41 -0.79
C ARG A 52 5.78 -24.48 -0.84
N GLN A 53 5.13 -23.91 -1.87
CA GLN A 53 3.68 -24.10 -2.04
C GLN A 53 3.34 -25.54 -2.41
N ALA A 54 4.17 -26.20 -3.23
CA ALA A 54 4.01 -27.60 -3.60
C ALA A 54 4.20 -28.54 -2.39
N GLU A 55 5.23 -28.31 -1.57
CA GLU A 55 5.45 -29.05 -0.30
C GLU A 55 4.25 -28.95 0.65
N LYS A 56 3.59 -27.78 0.67
CA LYS A 56 2.38 -27.53 1.48
C LYS A 56 1.10 -28.09 0.84
N GLY A 57 1.18 -28.77 -0.30
CA GLY A 57 0.03 -29.31 -1.03
C GLY A 57 -0.90 -28.26 -1.62
N ARG A 58 -0.45 -27.00 -1.77
CA ARG A 58 -1.27 -25.91 -2.32
C ARG A 58 -1.24 -25.84 -3.85
N MET A 59 -0.26 -26.49 -4.47
CA MET A 59 -0.16 -26.69 -5.91
C MET A 59 0.63 -27.97 -6.22
N THR A 60 0.59 -28.48 -7.45
CA THR A 60 1.41 -29.63 -7.86
C THR A 60 2.83 -29.19 -8.20
N GLY A 61 3.79 -30.13 -8.16
CA GLY A 61 5.16 -29.86 -8.61
C GLY A 61 5.23 -29.43 -10.08
N GLU A 62 4.38 -30.00 -10.94
CA GLU A 62 4.25 -29.60 -12.34
C GLU A 62 3.75 -28.16 -12.49
N ALA A 63 2.72 -27.77 -11.71
CA ALA A 63 2.22 -26.40 -11.70
C ALA A 63 3.26 -25.41 -11.18
N ALA A 64 4.05 -25.79 -10.17
CA ALA A 64 5.15 -24.99 -9.64
C ALA A 64 6.24 -24.76 -10.72
N ALA A 65 6.67 -25.81 -11.41
CA ALA A 65 7.64 -25.71 -12.50
C ALA A 65 7.11 -24.85 -13.67
N ALA A 66 5.85 -25.05 -14.05
CA ALA A 66 5.21 -24.26 -15.10
C ALA A 66 5.08 -22.78 -14.73
N ALA A 67 4.75 -22.45 -13.48
CA ALA A 67 4.68 -21.06 -13.01
C ALA A 67 6.07 -20.41 -13.03
N GLY A 68 7.11 -21.09 -12.55
CA GLY A 68 8.48 -20.60 -12.62
C GLY A 68 8.96 -20.33 -14.05
N ALA A 69 8.62 -21.23 -14.99
CA ALA A 69 9.01 -21.10 -16.40
C ALA A 69 8.33 -19.92 -17.14
N ARG A 70 7.23 -19.36 -16.60
CA ARG A 70 6.58 -18.18 -17.16
C ARG A 70 7.25 -16.86 -16.79
N ILE A 71 8.17 -16.87 -15.82
CA ILE A 71 8.92 -15.67 -15.42
C ILE A 71 10.21 -15.65 -16.25
N GLU A 72 10.19 -14.80 -17.28
CA GLU A 72 11.27 -14.61 -18.23
C GLU A 72 11.99 -13.30 -17.87
N ALA A 73 13.32 -13.35 -17.74
CA ALA A 73 14.12 -12.13 -17.65
C ALA A 73 14.13 -11.45 -19.01
N ALA A 74 14.03 -10.13 -19.02
CA ALA A 74 14.16 -9.27 -20.19
C ALA A 74 15.38 -8.35 -19.98
N ASP A 75 16.09 -8.04 -21.07
CA ASP A 75 17.35 -7.32 -21.02
C ASP A 75 17.11 -5.81 -20.87
N ASP A 76 16.08 -5.29 -21.54
CA ASP A 76 15.72 -3.87 -21.54
C ASP A 76 14.20 -3.63 -21.61
N VAL A 77 13.80 -2.37 -21.76
CA VAL A 77 12.37 -2.00 -21.81
C VAL A 77 11.77 -2.26 -23.18
N GLU A 78 12.60 -2.32 -24.23
CA GLU A 78 12.25 -2.67 -25.61
C GLU A 78 11.67 -4.08 -25.70
N ASP A 79 12.19 -5.00 -24.88
CA ASP A 79 11.63 -6.33 -24.67
C ASP A 79 10.22 -6.35 -24.08
N LEU A 80 9.62 -5.20 -23.70
CA LEU A 80 8.24 -5.12 -23.22
C LEU A 80 7.23 -4.72 -24.28
N ALA A 81 7.67 -4.49 -25.54
CA ALA A 81 6.85 -3.92 -26.60
C ALA A 81 5.53 -4.67 -26.87
N ASP A 82 5.53 -6.00 -26.77
CA ASP A 82 4.36 -6.86 -27.02
C ASP A 82 3.57 -7.25 -25.75
N CYS A 83 3.89 -6.66 -24.58
CA CYS A 83 3.10 -6.89 -23.36
C CYS A 83 1.70 -6.26 -23.48
N ASP A 84 0.73 -6.85 -22.79
CA ASP A 84 -0.65 -6.33 -22.73
C ASP A 84 -0.82 -5.33 -21.57
N LEU A 85 -0.01 -5.52 -20.51
CA LEU A 85 0.09 -4.64 -19.35
C LEU A 85 1.55 -4.53 -18.93
N VAL A 86 2.02 -3.33 -18.60
CA VAL A 86 3.31 -3.09 -17.94
C VAL A 86 3.08 -2.48 -16.55
N ILE A 87 3.67 -3.06 -15.52
CA ILE A 87 3.65 -2.54 -14.15
C ILE A 87 5.05 -2.06 -13.76
N GLU A 88 5.16 -0.78 -13.47
CA GLU A 88 6.36 -0.17 -12.91
C GLU A 88 6.41 -0.41 -11.39
N ALA A 89 7.53 -0.97 -10.91
CA ALA A 89 7.81 -1.27 -9.51
C ALA A 89 9.27 -0.94 -9.13
N VAL A 90 9.81 0.16 -9.66
CA VAL A 90 11.12 0.72 -9.34
C VAL A 90 11.08 1.57 -8.06
N PHE A 91 12.22 2.14 -7.69
CA PHE A 91 12.34 3.00 -6.51
C PHE A 91 11.34 4.17 -6.55
N GLU A 92 10.86 4.54 -5.37
CA GLU A 92 9.86 5.60 -5.18
C GLU A 92 10.52 6.98 -5.33
N ASP A 93 10.83 7.35 -6.57
CA ASP A 93 11.38 8.64 -6.97
C ASP A 93 10.61 9.16 -8.18
N PHE A 94 10.06 10.37 -8.07
CA PHE A 94 9.20 10.92 -9.11
C PHE A 94 9.94 11.09 -10.44
N ASP A 95 11.14 11.66 -10.41
CA ASP A 95 11.89 11.96 -11.62
C ASP A 95 12.37 10.70 -12.35
N LEU A 96 12.74 9.66 -11.59
CA LEU A 96 13.07 8.34 -12.11
C LEU A 96 11.85 7.73 -12.82
N LYS A 97 10.69 7.67 -12.15
CA LYS A 97 9.47 7.11 -12.73
C LYS A 97 9.00 7.91 -13.94
N ALA A 98 9.04 9.23 -13.87
CA ALA A 98 8.69 10.12 -14.98
C ALA A 98 9.57 9.90 -16.22
N ARG A 99 10.90 9.72 -16.04
CA ARG A 99 11.81 9.37 -17.14
C ARG A 99 11.48 7.99 -17.73
N LEU A 100 11.23 7.01 -16.86
CA LEU A 100 10.88 5.66 -17.29
C LEU A 100 9.58 5.64 -18.11
N PHE A 101 8.53 6.34 -17.67
CA PHE A 101 7.26 6.37 -18.41
C PHE A 101 7.38 7.03 -19.77
N ARG A 102 8.22 8.07 -19.93
CA ARG A 102 8.55 8.62 -21.25
C ARG A 102 9.21 7.58 -22.15
N SER A 103 10.19 6.85 -21.62
CA SER A 103 10.88 5.77 -22.35
C SER A 103 9.93 4.65 -22.78
N LEU A 104 9.03 4.22 -21.88
CA LEU A 104 8.03 3.21 -22.18
C LEU A 104 7.02 3.68 -23.22
N ALA A 105 6.70 4.98 -23.27
CA ALA A 105 5.74 5.54 -24.22
C ALA A 105 6.19 5.35 -25.69
N ASP A 106 7.50 5.34 -25.94
CA ASP A 106 8.08 5.19 -27.28
C ASP A 106 8.13 3.74 -27.75
N VAL A 107 8.06 2.78 -26.82
CA VAL A 107 8.24 1.34 -27.07
C VAL A 107 6.92 0.59 -27.09
N LEU A 108 6.04 0.89 -26.14
CA LEU A 108 4.83 0.10 -25.91
C LEU A 108 3.78 0.34 -27.00
N ARG A 109 3.18 -0.75 -27.49
CA ARG A 109 2.02 -0.67 -28.39
C ARG A 109 0.93 0.24 -27.83
N PRO A 110 0.17 0.99 -28.65
CA PRO A 110 -0.87 1.92 -28.20
C PRO A 110 -1.93 1.32 -27.27
N ASP A 111 -2.21 0.02 -27.42
CA ASP A 111 -3.23 -0.69 -26.66
C ASP A 111 -2.70 -1.37 -25.37
N CYS A 112 -1.39 -1.31 -25.11
CA CYS A 112 -0.79 -1.76 -23.86
C CYS A 112 -1.22 -0.86 -22.71
N LEU A 113 -1.69 -1.46 -21.61
CA LEU A 113 -1.98 -0.74 -20.37
C LEU A 113 -0.67 -0.46 -19.62
N VAL A 114 -0.59 0.68 -18.94
CA VAL A 114 0.58 1.04 -18.14
C VAL A 114 0.14 1.35 -16.73
N ALA A 115 0.78 0.72 -15.75
CA ALA A 115 0.47 0.92 -14.36
C ALA A 115 1.72 1.22 -13.54
N THR A 116 1.55 2.00 -12.47
CA THR A 116 2.56 2.21 -11.44
C THR A 116 2.16 1.53 -10.14
N ASN A 117 3.12 0.87 -9.48
CA ASN A 117 2.99 0.36 -8.11
C ASN A 117 3.45 1.40 -7.07
N THR A 118 3.44 2.70 -7.39
CA THR A 118 3.69 3.75 -6.40
C THR A 118 2.77 3.59 -5.19
N SER A 119 3.26 3.95 -4.00
CA SER A 119 2.54 3.78 -2.74
C SER A 119 1.88 5.06 -2.26
N CYS A 120 2.43 6.23 -2.61
CA CYS A 120 1.92 7.52 -2.12
C CYS A 120 2.02 8.68 -3.13
N LEU A 121 2.74 8.55 -4.25
CA LEU A 121 2.76 9.61 -5.28
C LEU A 121 1.41 9.63 -6.01
N LYS A 122 0.98 10.82 -6.43
CA LYS A 122 -0.24 10.94 -7.25
C LYS A 122 -0.02 10.29 -8.60
N VAL A 123 -0.94 9.39 -8.95
CA VAL A 123 -0.97 8.70 -10.24
C VAL A 123 -1.11 9.71 -11.37
N SER A 124 -1.90 10.77 -11.18
CA SER A 124 -2.14 11.81 -12.18
C SER A 124 -0.87 12.62 -12.49
N ASP A 125 0.01 12.83 -11.51
CA ASP A 125 1.27 13.55 -11.72
C ASP A 125 2.24 12.70 -12.57
N LEU A 126 2.27 11.38 -12.33
CA LEU A 126 3.04 10.44 -13.15
C LEU A 126 2.42 10.25 -14.54
N GLN A 127 1.10 10.21 -14.62
CA GLN A 127 0.31 10.08 -15.85
C GLN A 127 0.58 11.22 -16.84
N ALA A 128 0.95 12.42 -16.36
CA ALA A 128 1.34 13.54 -17.22
C ALA A 128 2.67 13.30 -17.99
N ASN A 129 3.41 12.24 -17.67
CA ASN A 129 4.72 11.92 -18.24
C ASN A 129 4.68 10.74 -19.24
N ILE A 130 3.49 10.38 -19.74
CA ILE A 130 3.33 9.34 -20.77
C ILE A 130 2.39 9.82 -21.89
N THR A 131 2.61 9.33 -23.11
CA THR A 131 1.66 9.51 -24.21
C THR A 131 0.47 8.57 -24.04
N GLN A 132 -0.70 8.99 -24.55
CA GLN A 132 -1.97 8.25 -24.38
C GLN A 132 -2.27 7.99 -22.89
N PRO A 133 -2.33 9.04 -22.06
CA PRO A 133 -2.45 8.91 -20.61
C PRO A 133 -3.72 8.17 -20.16
N GLU A 134 -4.72 8.03 -21.03
CA GLU A 134 -5.95 7.31 -20.77
C GLU A 134 -5.77 5.81 -20.50
N ARG A 135 -4.65 5.23 -20.93
CA ARG A 135 -4.24 3.83 -20.67
C ARG A 135 -3.39 3.65 -19.41
N PHE A 136 -3.10 4.74 -18.71
CA PHE A 136 -2.28 4.77 -17.50
C PHE A 136 -3.16 4.71 -16.24
N LEU A 137 -2.73 3.98 -15.21
CA LEU A 137 -3.39 3.95 -13.89
C LEU A 137 -2.41 3.58 -12.75
N GLY A 138 -2.88 3.55 -11.51
CA GLY A 138 -2.16 2.93 -10.40
C GLY A 138 -2.63 1.50 -10.14
N LEU A 139 -1.69 0.60 -9.90
CA LEU A 139 -1.93 -0.74 -9.34
C LEU A 139 -1.04 -0.90 -8.12
N HIS A 140 -1.51 -0.43 -6.96
CA HIS A 140 -0.74 -0.47 -5.73
C HIS A 140 -0.97 -1.80 -5.00
N TYR A 141 0.00 -2.70 -5.13
CA TYR A 141 0.05 -3.97 -4.42
C TYR A 141 0.62 -3.78 -3.01
N PHE A 142 0.19 -4.63 -2.09
CA PHE A 142 0.67 -4.63 -0.71
C PHE A 142 1.69 -5.73 -0.46
N SER A 143 2.77 -5.41 0.25
CA SER A 143 3.81 -6.38 0.59
C SER A 143 3.33 -7.40 1.65
N PRO A 144 3.67 -8.70 1.52
CA PRO A 144 4.28 -9.34 0.35
C PRO A 144 3.27 -9.52 -0.79
N ALA A 145 3.57 -9.03 -1.99
CA ALA A 145 2.62 -8.97 -3.11
C ALA A 145 2.12 -10.35 -3.59
N GLN A 146 2.89 -11.41 -3.37
CA GLN A 146 2.51 -12.80 -3.68
C GLN A 146 1.57 -13.44 -2.66
N VAL A 147 1.34 -12.79 -1.51
CA VAL A 147 0.46 -13.30 -0.43
C VAL A 147 -0.70 -12.35 -0.16
N ASN A 148 -0.46 -11.04 -0.13
CA ASN A 148 -1.49 -10.07 0.19
C ASN A 148 -2.55 -10.05 -0.93
N PRO A 149 -3.85 -10.18 -0.63
CA PRO A 149 -4.88 -10.23 -1.66
C PRO A 149 -5.17 -8.86 -2.26
N ILE A 150 -4.93 -7.78 -1.52
CA ILE A 150 -5.41 -6.45 -1.90
C ILE A 150 -4.52 -5.79 -2.95
N VAL A 151 -5.17 -5.13 -3.90
CA VAL A 151 -4.55 -4.17 -4.83
C VAL A 151 -5.44 -2.94 -4.90
N GLU A 152 -4.91 -1.76 -4.59
CA GLU A 152 -5.62 -0.51 -4.88
C GLU A 152 -5.50 -0.21 -6.37
N VAL A 153 -6.65 -0.20 -7.06
CA VAL A 153 -6.75 0.19 -8.46
C VAL A 153 -7.08 1.67 -8.49
N VAL A 154 -6.05 2.48 -8.72
CA VAL A 154 -6.11 3.93 -8.56
C VAL A 154 -6.38 4.59 -9.91
N ARG A 155 -7.51 5.30 -9.99
CA ARG A 155 -7.93 6.03 -11.18
C ARG A 155 -7.28 7.42 -11.20
N GLY A 156 -6.34 7.63 -12.12
CA GLY A 156 -5.79 8.94 -12.42
C GLY A 156 -6.78 9.82 -13.20
N ALA A 157 -6.50 11.12 -13.25
CA ALA A 157 -7.41 12.11 -13.85
C ALA A 157 -7.78 11.81 -15.32
N ALA A 158 -6.85 11.29 -16.12
CA ALA A 158 -7.09 10.94 -17.51
C ALA A 158 -7.47 9.46 -17.73
N THR A 159 -7.40 8.62 -16.70
CA THR A 159 -7.60 7.16 -16.83
C THR A 159 -9.00 6.85 -17.38
N SER A 160 -9.06 6.16 -18.52
CA SER A 160 -10.32 5.79 -19.15
C SER A 160 -11.09 4.77 -18.31
N ALA A 161 -12.42 4.76 -18.46
CA ALA A 161 -13.25 3.73 -17.84
C ALA A 161 -12.86 2.32 -18.33
N ALA A 162 -12.54 2.15 -19.63
CA ALA A 162 -12.13 0.87 -20.19
C ALA A 162 -10.82 0.34 -19.57
N THR A 163 -9.84 1.22 -19.36
CA THR A 163 -8.57 0.91 -18.69
C THR A 163 -8.79 0.52 -17.24
N PHE A 164 -9.63 1.28 -16.52
CA PHE A 164 -9.97 0.98 -15.14
C PHE A 164 -10.65 -0.40 -15.00
N GLU A 165 -11.67 -0.69 -15.81
CA GLU A 165 -12.38 -1.98 -15.78
C GLU A 165 -11.46 -3.15 -16.18
N ALA A 166 -10.59 -2.96 -17.18
CA ALA A 166 -9.61 -3.98 -17.56
C ALA A 166 -8.63 -4.30 -16.43
N ALA A 167 -8.17 -3.29 -15.70
CA ALA A 167 -7.30 -3.47 -14.54
C ALA A 167 -8.01 -4.16 -13.37
N MET A 168 -9.25 -3.77 -13.07
CA MET A 168 -10.09 -4.46 -12.08
C MET A 168 -10.27 -5.94 -12.43
N ALA A 169 -10.54 -6.24 -13.70
CA ALA A 169 -10.67 -7.62 -14.19
C ALA A 169 -9.35 -8.39 -14.11
N PHE A 170 -8.23 -7.76 -14.43
CA PHE A 170 -6.88 -8.34 -14.30
C PHE A 170 -6.54 -8.71 -12.85
N CYS A 171 -6.81 -7.84 -11.89
CA CYS A 171 -6.61 -8.14 -10.47
C CYS A 171 -7.44 -9.37 -10.07
N ARG A 172 -8.73 -9.42 -10.42
CA ARG A 172 -9.59 -10.59 -10.12
C ARG A 172 -9.06 -11.88 -10.77
N ALA A 173 -8.63 -11.80 -12.04
CA ALA A 173 -8.10 -12.93 -12.78
C ALA A 173 -6.78 -13.47 -12.20
N THR A 174 -6.00 -12.62 -11.51
CA THR A 174 -4.74 -12.98 -10.84
C THR A 174 -4.92 -13.30 -9.35
N GLY A 175 -6.15 -13.62 -8.93
CA GLY A 175 -6.47 -13.99 -7.55
C GLY A 175 -6.32 -12.85 -6.54
N LYS A 176 -6.32 -11.60 -7.03
CA LYS A 176 -6.34 -10.39 -6.21
C LYS A 176 -7.75 -9.88 -5.99
N ASP A 177 -7.88 -9.08 -4.95
CA ASP A 177 -9.09 -8.41 -4.52
C ASP A 177 -8.90 -6.90 -4.75
N PRO A 178 -9.39 -6.37 -5.88
CA PRO A 178 -9.14 -4.99 -6.25
C PRO A 178 -10.03 -4.02 -5.47
N LEU A 179 -9.41 -2.96 -4.93
CA LEU A 179 -10.10 -1.84 -4.30
C LEU A 179 -10.19 -0.65 -5.27
N PRO A 180 -11.39 -0.20 -5.66
CA PRO A 180 -11.52 0.99 -6.48
C PRO A 180 -11.15 2.23 -5.66
N CYS A 181 -10.23 3.04 -6.18
CA CYS A 181 -9.70 4.21 -5.48
C CYS A 181 -9.49 5.38 -6.47
N ASN A 182 -9.84 6.60 -6.06
CA ASN A 182 -9.51 7.82 -6.79
C ASN A 182 -8.15 8.35 -6.35
N ASP A 183 -7.44 8.97 -7.28
CA ASP A 183 -6.08 9.45 -7.06
C ASP A 183 -6.01 10.62 -6.05
N GLN A 184 -5.45 10.34 -4.89
CA GLN A 184 -5.00 11.30 -3.89
C GLN A 184 -3.75 10.77 -3.19
N TYR A 185 -3.01 11.64 -2.49
CA TYR A 185 -1.85 11.23 -1.69
C TYR A 185 -2.22 10.12 -0.70
N GLY A 186 -1.53 8.99 -0.80
CA GLY A 186 -1.71 7.83 0.08
C GLY A 186 -2.91 6.94 -0.21
N PHE A 187 -3.71 7.23 -1.24
CA PHE A 187 -4.84 6.38 -1.66
C PHE A 187 -5.81 6.08 -0.50
N ALA A 188 -6.46 4.92 -0.49
CA ALA A 188 -7.44 4.56 0.52
C ALA A 188 -6.78 4.04 1.81
N ILE A 189 -5.69 3.26 1.68
CA ILE A 189 -5.07 2.55 2.81
C ILE A 189 -3.90 3.34 3.42
N ASN A 190 -2.90 3.70 2.63
CA ASN A 190 -1.71 4.40 3.16
C ASN A 190 -2.06 5.76 3.77
N ARG A 191 -3.14 6.40 3.31
CA ARG A 191 -3.64 7.66 3.83
C ARG A 191 -3.87 7.63 5.33
N PHE A 192 -4.39 6.53 5.89
CA PHE A 192 -4.55 6.37 7.34
C PHE A 192 -3.48 5.49 7.98
N PHE A 193 -2.92 4.52 7.26
CA PHE A 193 -1.90 3.62 7.81
C PHE A 193 -0.60 4.34 8.17
N CYS A 194 -0.17 5.27 7.32
CA CYS A 194 1.04 6.06 7.57
C CYS A 194 0.89 6.95 8.83
N PRO A 195 -0.18 7.74 9.01
CA PRO A 195 -0.34 8.50 10.24
C PRO A 195 -0.62 7.63 11.47
N TYR A 196 -1.30 6.48 11.35
CA TYR A 196 -1.43 5.50 12.45
C TYR A 196 -0.07 5.02 12.98
N THR A 197 0.82 4.60 12.08
CA THR A 197 2.17 4.15 12.46
C THR A 197 3.05 5.31 12.93
N ASN A 198 2.87 6.50 12.38
CA ASN A 198 3.56 7.70 12.80
C ASN A 198 3.11 8.17 14.20
N GLU A 199 1.82 8.05 14.54
CA GLU A 199 1.31 8.29 15.89
C GLU A 199 1.86 7.28 16.91
N ALA A 200 2.03 6.01 16.52
CA ALA A 200 2.74 5.05 17.38
C ALA A 200 4.17 5.49 17.69
N ALA A 201 4.90 6.00 16.70
CA ALA A 201 6.24 6.56 16.89
C ALA A 201 6.22 7.84 17.74
N ARG A 202 5.20 8.71 17.60
CA ARG A 202 5.03 9.90 18.46
C ARG A 202 4.74 9.50 19.91
N CYS A 203 3.92 8.47 20.15
CA CYS A 203 3.69 7.94 21.50
C CYS A 203 5.00 7.46 22.15
N LEU A 204 5.89 6.83 21.37
CA LEU A 204 7.21 6.43 21.84
C LEU A 204 8.10 7.65 22.13
N ASP A 205 8.17 8.62 21.21
CA ASP A 205 8.94 9.85 21.36
C ASP A 205 8.53 10.65 22.61
N GLU A 206 7.23 10.67 22.91
CA GLU A 206 6.63 11.36 24.05
C GLU A 206 6.68 10.55 25.36
N GLY A 207 7.24 9.33 25.33
CA GLY A 207 7.38 8.45 26.51
C GLY A 207 6.04 7.91 27.03
N LEU A 208 5.01 7.86 26.20
CA LEU A 208 3.67 7.41 26.58
C LEU A 208 3.59 5.89 26.77
N GLY A 209 4.46 5.14 26.11
CA GLY A 209 4.61 3.69 26.28
C GLY A 209 5.80 3.16 25.52
N THR A 210 6.23 1.94 25.83
CA THR A 210 7.28 1.27 25.04
C THR A 210 6.71 0.67 23.75
N THR A 211 7.59 0.23 22.84
CA THR A 211 7.17 -0.38 21.57
C THR A 211 6.27 -1.60 21.78
N GLY A 212 6.59 -2.44 22.77
CA GLY A 212 5.79 -3.60 23.14
C GLY A 212 4.42 -3.24 23.70
N GLU A 213 4.37 -2.24 24.59
CA GLU A 213 3.14 -1.75 25.20
C GLU A 213 2.20 -1.11 24.15
N ILE A 214 2.75 -0.28 23.25
CA ILE A 214 1.99 0.33 22.15
C ILE A 214 1.48 -0.73 21.18
N ASP A 215 2.31 -1.73 20.86
CA ASP A 215 1.90 -2.87 20.04
C ASP A 215 0.77 -3.68 20.67
N ALA A 216 0.78 -3.84 22.00
CA ALA A 216 -0.30 -4.51 22.72
C ALA A 216 -1.61 -3.69 22.67
N VAL A 217 -1.54 -2.39 22.99
CA VAL A 217 -2.71 -1.50 22.97
C VAL A 217 -3.34 -1.42 21.58
N ALA A 218 -2.54 -1.44 20.51
CA ALA A 218 -3.05 -1.42 19.13
C ALA A 218 -4.00 -2.60 18.83
N LYS A 219 -3.74 -3.78 19.40
CA LYS A 219 -4.59 -4.97 19.23
C LYS A 219 -5.98 -4.73 19.80
N ASP A 220 -6.08 -4.06 20.94
CA ASP A 220 -7.37 -3.75 21.57
C ASP A 220 -8.06 -2.55 20.92
N ALA A 221 -7.29 -1.50 20.60
CA ALA A 221 -7.78 -0.23 20.09
C ALA A 221 -8.39 -0.34 18.69
N LEU A 222 -7.75 -1.10 17.80
CA LEU A 222 -8.08 -1.24 16.37
C LEU A 222 -8.31 -2.70 15.94
N GLY A 223 -8.23 -3.66 16.86
CA GLY A 223 -8.34 -5.07 16.50
C GLY A 223 -7.17 -5.56 15.65
N ALA A 224 -6.00 -4.94 15.76
CA ALA A 224 -4.86 -5.24 14.90
C ALA A 224 -4.31 -6.65 15.17
N ALA A 225 -4.16 -7.47 14.12
CA ALA A 225 -3.54 -8.79 14.26
C ALA A 225 -2.07 -8.71 14.73
N ALA A 226 -1.37 -7.63 14.35
CA ALA A 226 -0.04 -7.31 14.82
C ALA A 226 0.08 -5.79 15.08
N GLY A 227 0.86 -5.43 16.09
CA GLY A 227 1.04 -4.03 16.47
C GLY A 227 1.84 -3.23 15.43
N PRO A 228 1.75 -1.88 15.48
CA PRO A 228 2.35 -1.01 14.47
C PRO A 228 3.87 -1.19 14.35
N PHE A 229 4.62 -1.37 15.44
CA PHE A 229 6.07 -1.55 15.37
C PHE A 229 6.46 -2.88 14.73
N PHE A 230 5.72 -3.96 15.04
CA PHE A 230 5.91 -5.24 14.37
C PHE A 230 5.65 -5.14 12.86
N VAL A 231 4.54 -4.52 12.46
CA VAL A 231 4.22 -4.32 11.04
C VAL A 231 5.28 -3.45 10.35
N MET A 232 5.73 -2.37 11.00
CA MET A 232 6.81 -1.52 10.49
C MET A 232 8.12 -2.28 10.26
N ASN A 233 8.44 -3.26 11.09
CA ASN A 233 9.60 -4.13 10.88
C ASN A 233 9.43 -5.11 9.71
N ILE A 234 8.20 -5.56 9.42
CA ILE A 234 7.90 -6.40 8.24
C ILE A 234 8.05 -5.59 6.96
N ILE A 235 7.45 -4.39 6.90
CA ILE A 235 7.51 -3.52 5.71
C ILE A 235 8.88 -2.84 5.55
N LYS A 236 9.67 -2.76 6.62
CA LYS A 236 10.89 -1.96 6.82
C LYS A 236 10.60 -0.49 7.17
N PRO A 237 11.16 0.03 8.28
CA PRO A 237 10.95 1.43 8.69
C PRO A 237 11.32 2.47 7.63
N ARG A 238 12.38 2.22 6.85
CA ARG A 238 12.77 3.10 5.73
C ARG A 238 11.66 3.29 4.70
N ILE A 239 10.97 2.21 4.34
CA ILE A 239 9.87 2.25 3.36
C ILE A 239 8.68 3.00 3.97
N ASN A 240 8.36 2.75 5.24
CA ASN A 240 7.29 3.46 5.93
C ASN A 240 7.55 4.97 6.04
N LEU A 241 8.77 5.36 6.41
CA LEU A 241 9.19 6.76 6.49
C LEU A 241 9.05 7.46 5.14
N HIS A 242 9.44 6.79 4.06
CA HIS A 242 9.31 7.35 2.72
C HIS A 242 7.84 7.57 2.34
N ALA A 243 6.96 6.59 2.64
CA ALA A 243 5.53 6.74 2.44
C ALA A 243 4.93 7.91 3.26
N ILE A 244 5.34 8.08 4.53
CA ILE A 244 4.94 9.22 5.37
C ILE A 244 5.40 10.55 4.77
N ARG A 245 6.65 10.65 4.28
CA ARG A 245 7.18 11.87 3.66
C ARG A 245 6.38 12.27 2.41
N ASN A 246 5.92 11.30 1.62
CA ASN A 246 5.09 11.56 0.44
C ASN A 246 3.70 12.10 0.78
N LEU A 247 3.24 11.94 2.03
CA LEU A 247 2.01 12.58 2.53
C LEU A 247 2.24 14.03 3.02
N GLY A 248 3.48 14.52 3.04
CA GLY A 248 3.84 15.87 3.48
C GLY A 248 3.01 17.01 2.86
N PRO A 249 2.64 16.97 1.56
CA PRO A 249 1.77 17.98 0.95
C PRO A 249 0.40 18.15 1.61
N LEU A 250 -0.07 17.16 2.39
CA LEU A 250 -1.33 17.21 3.13
C LEU A 250 -1.24 18.02 4.43
N GLY A 251 -0.04 18.45 4.82
CA GLY A 251 0.16 19.39 5.93
C GLY A 251 0.88 18.82 7.15
N PRO A 252 1.04 19.64 8.21
CA PRO A 252 1.96 19.36 9.31
C PRO A 252 1.59 18.13 10.15
N PHE A 253 0.31 17.74 10.20
CA PHE A 253 -0.12 16.50 10.85
C PHE A 253 0.60 15.26 10.29
N TYR A 254 0.93 15.28 8.99
CA TYR A 254 1.59 14.18 8.27
C TYR A 254 3.12 14.18 8.40
N ALA A 255 3.72 15.17 9.08
CA ALA A 255 5.16 15.21 9.25
C ALA A 255 5.67 14.01 10.08
N PRO A 256 6.80 13.38 9.70
CA PRO A 256 7.28 12.19 10.40
C PRO A 256 7.74 12.50 11.83
N ALA A 257 7.50 11.56 12.75
CA ALA A 257 8.03 11.58 14.11
C ALA A 257 9.56 11.51 14.12
N ALA A 258 10.20 11.95 15.21
CA ALA A 258 11.66 12.02 15.26
C ALA A 258 12.29 10.62 15.26
N SER A 259 11.75 9.68 16.05
CA SER A 259 12.21 8.29 16.01
C SER A 259 11.92 7.62 14.67
N MET A 260 10.80 7.94 14.02
CA MET A 260 10.48 7.43 12.67
C MET A 260 11.55 7.87 11.65
N VAL A 261 11.96 9.14 11.69
CA VAL A 261 13.07 9.65 10.87
C VAL A 261 14.36 8.92 11.19
N ALA A 262 14.75 8.85 12.47
CA ALA A 262 16.01 8.25 12.89
C ALA A 262 16.10 6.76 12.50
N THR A 263 15.05 5.98 12.76
CA THR A 263 15.03 4.55 12.43
C THR A 263 14.94 4.32 10.92
N GLY A 264 14.13 5.11 10.20
CA GLY A 264 13.95 4.95 8.76
C GLY A 264 15.18 5.34 7.94
N ASP A 265 15.78 6.50 8.21
CA ASP A 265 16.99 6.95 7.49
C ASP A 265 18.23 6.14 7.87
N GLY A 266 18.26 5.60 9.10
CA GLY A 266 19.32 4.70 9.56
C GLY A 266 19.22 3.26 9.04
N ASP A 267 18.22 2.94 8.20
CA ASP A 267 17.89 1.58 7.76
C ASP A 267 17.76 0.58 8.94
N GLY A 268 17.25 1.09 10.06
CA GLY A 268 17.15 0.39 11.32
C GLY A 268 15.92 -0.50 11.43
N LYS A 269 15.79 -1.13 12.60
CA LYS A 269 14.61 -1.89 13.01
C LYS A 269 14.21 -1.46 14.41
N TRP A 270 12.91 -1.51 14.70
CA TRP A 270 12.40 -1.29 16.03
C TRP A 270 12.71 -2.49 16.91
N THR A 271 13.32 -2.25 18.08
CA THR A 271 13.37 -3.25 19.14
C THR A 271 11.99 -3.32 19.78
N ILE A 272 11.34 -4.47 19.70
CA ILE A 272 10.00 -4.69 20.26
C ILE A 272 10.15 -5.46 21.55
N GLU A 273 9.86 -4.79 22.65
CA GLU A 273 9.98 -5.35 23.99
C GLU A 273 8.77 -6.23 24.33
N THR A 274 8.92 -7.10 25.32
CA THR A 274 7.76 -7.75 25.93
C THR A 274 6.95 -6.69 26.69
N PRO A 275 5.65 -6.54 26.41
CA PRO A 275 4.84 -5.54 27.10
C PRO A 275 4.76 -5.83 28.60
N GLY A 276 4.95 -4.79 29.41
CA GLY A 276 4.58 -4.81 30.82
C GLY A 276 3.07 -4.60 31.01
N GLU A 277 2.63 -4.52 32.27
CA GLU A 277 1.27 -4.08 32.59
C GLU A 277 1.13 -2.59 32.27
N VAL A 278 0.17 -2.23 31.43
CA VAL A 278 -0.10 -0.84 31.04
C VAL A 278 -1.29 -0.33 31.85
N PRO A 279 -1.12 0.68 32.72
CA PRO A 279 -2.24 1.27 33.46
C PRO A 279 -3.34 1.75 32.51
N GLU A 280 -4.60 1.53 32.88
CA GLU A 280 -5.78 1.78 32.02
C GLU A 280 -5.81 3.20 31.43
N ALA A 281 -5.52 4.22 32.24
CA ALA A 281 -5.47 5.61 31.79
C ALA A 281 -4.41 5.84 30.68
N ARG A 282 -3.25 5.19 30.80
CA ARG A 282 -2.15 5.27 29.83
C ARG A 282 -2.49 4.47 28.56
N ALA A 283 -3.08 3.29 28.72
CA ALA A 283 -3.58 2.50 27.60
C ALA A 283 -4.65 3.26 26.80
N GLY A 284 -5.57 3.95 27.49
CA GLY A 284 -6.57 4.83 26.86
C GLY A 284 -5.93 5.97 26.07
N ALA A 285 -4.93 6.65 26.62
CA ALA A 285 -4.21 7.71 25.92
C ALA A 285 -3.49 7.20 24.67
N ILE A 286 -2.82 6.03 24.74
CA ILE A 286 -2.20 5.40 23.56
C ILE A 286 -3.27 5.05 22.52
N ALA A 287 -4.38 4.43 22.95
CA ALA A 287 -5.47 4.04 22.06
C ALA A 287 -6.06 5.24 21.31
N ASP A 288 -6.27 6.37 22.00
CA ASP A 288 -6.74 7.61 21.39
C ASP A 288 -5.78 8.14 20.32
N ARG A 289 -4.46 8.11 20.57
CA ARG A 289 -3.45 8.55 19.58
C ARG A 289 -3.40 7.64 18.35
N LEU A 290 -3.46 6.33 18.55
CA LEU A 290 -3.52 5.36 17.44
C LEU A 290 -4.80 5.54 16.61
N ARG A 291 -5.95 5.72 17.27
CA ARG A 291 -7.22 5.98 16.60
C ARG A 291 -7.22 7.32 15.89
N LEU A 292 -6.67 8.37 16.48
CA LEU A 292 -6.48 9.68 15.83
C LEU A 292 -5.74 9.53 14.49
N GLY A 293 -4.63 8.79 14.50
CA GLY A 293 -3.85 8.49 13.29
C GLY A 293 -4.64 7.74 12.22
N ALA A 294 -5.64 6.94 12.60
CA ALA A 294 -6.52 6.27 11.66
C ALA A 294 -7.71 7.16 11.22
N PHE A 295 -8.39 7.81 12.16
CA PHE A 295 -9.69 8.47 11.96
C PHE A 295 -9.57 9.78 11.19
N LEU A 296 -8.64 10.66 11.59
CA LEU A 296 -8.52 11.97 10.95
C LEU A 296 -8.23 11.82 9.45
N PRO A 297 -7.24 11.02 9.02
CA PRO A 297 -6.97 10.84 7.60
C PRO A 297 -8.09 10.12 6.85
N THR A 298 -8.75 9.14 7.48
CA THR A 298 -9.89 8.46 6.85
C THR A 298 -11.01 9.46 6.57
N LEU A 299 -11.39 10.31 7.52
CA LEU A 299 -12.44 11.31 7.28
C LEU A 299 -12.04 12.35 6.22
N GLN A 300 -10.77 12.74 6.16
CA GLN A 300 -10.26 13.60 5.08
C GLN A 300 -10.32 12.89 3.72
N ALA A 301 -9.96 11.60 3.66
CA ALA A 301 -10.05 10.81 2.44
C ALA A 301 -11.50 10.69 1.94
N LEU A 302 -12.46 10.56 2.87
CA LEU A 302 -13.89 10.57 2.55
C LEU A 302 -14.37 11.93 2.00
N ASP A 303 -13.90 13.04 2.57
CA ASP A 303 -14.20 14.39 2.07
C ASP A 303 -13.63 14.66 0.67
N GLU A 304 -12.50 14.03 0.36
CA GLU A 304 -11.81 14.07 -0.93
C GLU A 304 -12.38 13.07 -1.95
N GLY A 305 -13.30 12.21 -1.53
CA GLY A 305 -13.90 11.18 -2.39
C GLY A 305 -12.91 10.12 -2.84
N VAL A 306 -11.90 9.79 -2.02
CA VAL A 306 -10.85 8.82 -2.35
C VAL A 306 -11.43 7.43 -2.58
N ALA A 307 -12.27 6.96 -1.66
CA ALA A 307 -12.95 5.68 -1.76
C ALA A 307 -14.20 5.70 -0.87
N GLU A 308 -15.15 4.82 -1.15
CA GLU A 308 -16.32 4.62 -0.30
C GLU A 308 -15.91 4.05 1.07
N PRO A 309 -16.62 4.36 2.17
CA PRO A 309 -16.29 3.88 3.51
C PRO A 309 -16.09 2.36 3.61
N ALA A 310 -16.98 1.59 2.99
CA ALA A 310 -16.90 0.13 2.96
C ALA A 310 -15.66 -0.39 2.21
N VAL A 311 -15.16 0.34 1.21
CA VAL A 311 -13.93 -0.01 0.47
C VAL A 311 -12.70 0.24 1.34
N ILE A 312 -12.65 1.37 2.06
CA ILE A 312 -11.56 1.66 3.02
C ILE A 312 -11.52 0.57 4.10
N ASP A 313 -12.68 0.23 4.67
CA ASP A 313 -12.76 -0.76 5.75
C ASP A 313 -12.38 -2.17 5.28
N HIS A 314 -12.85 -2.57 4.10
CA HIS A 314 -12.46 -3.85 3.49
C HIS A 314 -10.94 -3.92 3.25
N GLY A 315 -10.34 -2.84 2.75
CA GLY A 315 -8.89 -2.72 2.63
C GLY A 315 -8.14 -2.83 3.96
N ALA A 316 -8.60 -2.13 4.99
CA ALA A 316 -8.06 -2.20 6.34
C ALA A 316 -8.11 -3.63 6.91
N GLN A 317 -9.23 -4.32 6.70
CA GLN A 317 -9.42 -5.70 7.16
C GLN A 317 -8.55 -6.70 6.39
N GLN A 318 -8.49 -6.58 5.06
CA GLN A 318 -7.85 -7.60 4.24
C GLN A 318 -6.34 -7.38 4.09
N ALA A 319 -5.90 -6.14 3.88
CA ALA A 319 -4.49 -5.81 3.70
C ALA A 319 -3.74 -5.73 5.03
N LEU A 320 -4.35 -5.10 6.04
CA LEU A 320 -3.69 -4.79 7.33
C LEU A 320 -4.14 -5.69 8.48
N LYS A 321 -5.18 -6.51 8.29
CA LYS A 321 -5.74 -7.39 9.32
C LYS A 321 -6.21 -6.64 10.56
N LEU A 322 -6.86 -5.48 10.36
CA LEU A 322 -7.55 -4.74 11.41
C LEU A 322 -8.98 -5.29 11.59
N ALA A 323 -9.28 -5.89 12.73
CA ALA A 323 -10.62 -6.41 13.01
C ALA A 323 -11.64 -5.30 13.30
N LYS A 324 -11.19 -4.11 13.71
CA LYS A 324 -12.02 -2.91 13.91
C LYS A 324 -11.58 -1.83 12.89
N PRO A 325 -12.04 -1.91 11.64
CA PRO A 325 -11.62 -0.97 10.61
C PRO A 325 -12.17 0.45 10.89
N PRO A 326 -11.55 1.50 10.33
CA PRO A 326 -11.73 2.86 10.82
C PRO A 326 -13.16 3.39 10.69
N CYS A 327 -13.86 3.15 9.58
CA CYS A 327 -15.21 3.72 9.38
C CYS A 327 -16.23 3.06 10.31
N ALA A 328 -16.28 1.72 10.34
CA ALA A 328 -17.16 0.98 11.23
C ALA A 328 -16.86 1.25 12.72
N LEU A 329 -15.58 1.41 13.09
CA LEU A 329 -15.22 1.75 14.46
C LEU A 329 -15.66 3.17 14.84
N MET A 330 -15.50 4.15 13.93
CA MET A 330 -16.03 5.50 14.16
C MET A 330 -17.55 5.47 14.34
N ASP A 331 -18.28 4.72 13.50
CA ASP A 331 -19.73 4.56 13.64
C ASP A 331 -20.12 3.93 14.98
N GLN A 332 -19.38 2.91 15.43
CA GLN A 332 -19.61 2.25 16.72
C GLN A 332 -19.37 3.20 17.91
N LEU A 333 -18.30 4.01 17.87
CA LEU A 333 -17.97 4.97 18.93
C LEU A 333 -18.93 6.16 18.95
N GLY A 334 -19.47 6.53 17.79
CA GLY A 334 -20.35 7.66 17.61
C GLY A 334 -19.59 8.99 17.51
N ARG A 335 -20.26 9.98 16.90
CA ARG A 335 -19.66 11.26 16.52
C ARG A 335 -18.96 11.99 17.68
N GLY A 336 -19.60 12.06 18.86
CA GLY A 336 -19.06 12.83 19.99
C GLY A 336 -17.72 12.29 20.50
N GLU A 337 -17.56 10.97 20.50
CA GLU A 337 -16.31 10.33 20.92
C GLU A 337 -15.22 10.50 19.85
N VAL A 338 -15.59 10.38 18.57
CA VAL A 338 -14.65 10.67 17.47
C VAL A 338 -14.18 12.12 17.56
N GLU A 339 -15.08 13.09 17.75
CA GLU A 339 -14.73 14.50 17.90
C GLU A 339 -13.76 14.74 19.07
N ARG A 340 -13.99 14.10 20.23
CA ARG A 340 -13.08 14.14 21.39
C ARG A 340 -11.68 13.63 21.03
N ILE A 341 -11.58 12.53 20.27
CA ILE A 341 -10.30 11.94 19.85
C ILE A 341 -9.58 12.87 18.85
N LEU A 342 -10.32 13.53 17.96
CA LEU A 342 -9.72 14.40 16.93
C LEU A 342 -9.26 15.75 17.48
N GLN A 343 -9.97 16.32 18.45
CA GLN A 343 -9.80 17.70 18.91
C GLN A 343 -8.34 18.10 19.21
N PRO A 344 -7.53 17.30 19.95
CA PRO A 344 -6.14 17.67 20.25
C PRO A 344 -5.28 17.89 18.99
N ALA A 345 -5.54 17.14 17.92
CA ALA A 345 -4.82 17.30 16.66
C ALA A 345 -5.32 18.48 15.84
N LEU A 346 -6.64 18.72 15.83
CA LEU A 346 -7.22 19.88 15.16
C LEU A 346 -6.64 21.18 15.74
N ASP A 347 -6.54 21.25 17.07
CA ASP A 347 -5.95 22.40 17.77
C ASP A 347 -4.45 22.52 17.54
N ARG A 348 -3.69 21.42 17.73
CA ARG A 348 -2.23 21.42 17.60
C ARG A 348 -1.75 21.77 16.21
N TYR A 349 -2.44 21.28 15.18
CA TYR A 349 -2.01 21.41 13.78
C TYR A 349 -2.81 22.44 12.99
N GLY A 350 -3.81 23.09 13.61
CA GLY A 350 -4.67 24.07 12.93
C GLY A 350 -5.45 23.47 11.75
N VAL A 351 -5.78 22.18 11.83
CA VAL A 351 -6.48 21.45 10.77
C VAL A 351 -7.99 21.60 11.01
N PRO A 352 -8.79 21.98 10.00
CA PRO A 352 -10.23 22.06 10.15
C PRO A 352 -10.84 20.67 10.38
N ALA A 353 -11.91 20.60 11.17
CA ALA A 353 -12.69 19.39 11.33
C ALA A 353 -13.21 18.90 9.95
N PRO A 354 -12.98 17.63 9.56
CA PRO A 354 -13.50 17.09 8.31
C PRO A 354 -15.03 17.15 8.26
N ARG A 355 -15.61 17.46 7.09
CA ARG A 355 -17.06 17.52 6.87
C ARG A 355 -17.71 16.16 7.10
N SER A 356 -17.03 15.08 6.72
CA SER A 356 -17.48 13.70 6.92
C SER A 356 -17.64 13.31 8.38
N LEU A 357 -17.13 14.08 9.34
CA LEU A 357 -17.42 13.89 10.77
C LEU A 357 -18.93 13.93 11.05
N ALA A 358 -19.69 14.72 10.29
CA ALA A 358 -21.15 14.79 10.42
C ALA A 358 -21.88 13.49 10.05
N ARG A 359 -21.22 12.58 9.31
CA ARG A 359 -21.77 11.29 8.87
C ARG A 359 -21.47 10.15 9.85
N VAL A 360 -20.59 10.36 10.83
CA VAL A 360 -20.23 9.35 11.83
C VAL A 360 -21.47 8.87 12.59
N GLY A 361 -21.63 7.55 12.65
CA GLY A 361 -22.85 6.84 13.06
C GLY A 361 -23.62 6.24 11.87
N SER A 362 -23.18 6.52 10.63
CA SER A 362 -23.80 6.07 9.39
C SER A 362 -22.83 6.02 8.20
N LEU A 363 -21.51 5.97 8.45
CA LEU A 363 -20.51 5.88 7.39
C LEU A 363 -20.64 4.59 6.58
N VAL A 364 -20.89 3.46 7.24
CA VAL A 364 -20.98 2.13 6.60
C VAL A 364 -22.42 1.60 6.46
N ALA A 365 -23.42 2.46 6.72
CA ALA A 365 -24.85 2.10 6.75
C ALA A 365 -25.48 1.94 5.36
#